data_AF-A0A1S1QPI9-F1
#
_entry.id   AF-A0A1S1QPI9-F1
#
_cell.length_a   1.000
_cell.length_b   1.000
_cell.length_c   1.000
_cell.angle_alpha   90.00
_cell.angle_beta   90.00
_cell.angle_gamma   90.00
#
_symmetry.space_group_name_H-M   'P 1'
#
loop_
_entity.id
_entity.type
_entity.pdbx_description
1 polymer ?
#
loop_
_entity_poly.entity_id
_entity_poly.type
_entity_poly.pdbx_seq_one_letter_code
_entity_poly.pdbx_strand_id
1 'polypeptide(L)' 'MARDAAVVAAGEILQTAPQARMHVKRMLNERYGLIDFQTMTWALQTSPELREGMRAFMEKRSPAWIPQEL' A
#
# COMPACT_ATOMS: atom_id res chain seq x y z
N MET A 1 -9.02 -24.09 6.59
CA MET A 1 -9.55 -22.86 7.22
C MET A 1 -8.46 -21.83 7.52
N ALA A 2 -7.59 -21.97 8.53
CA ALA A 2 -6.59 -20.92 8.84
C ALA A 2 -5.57 -20.68 7.71
N ARG A 3 -5.13 -21.75 7.04
CA ARG A 3 -4.22 -21.66 5.88
C ARG A 3 -4.85 -20.89 4.71
N ASP A 4 -6.10 -21.20 4.38
CA ASP A 4 -6.78 -20.58 3.23
C ASP A 4 -7.00 -19.08 3.49
N ALA A 5 -7.38 -18.72 4.71
CA ALA A 5 -7.47 -17.32 5.14
C ALA A 5 -6.12 -16.59 5.06
N ALA A 6 -5.02 -17.25 5.43
CA ALA A 6 -3.69 -16.66 5.31
C ALA A 6 -3.27 -16.40 3.86
N VAL A 7 -3.62 -17.31 2.94
CA VAL A 7 -3.36 -17.13 1.50
C VAL A 7 -4.16 -15.96 0.94
N VAL A 8 -5.44 -15.86 1.29
CA VAL A 8 -6.29 -14.74 0.86
C VAL A 8 -5.73 -13.41 1.38
N ALA A 9 -5.42 -13.33 2.67
CA ALA A 9 -4.85 -12.11 3.26
C ALA A 9 -3.52 -11.71 2.61
N ALA A 10 -2.65 -12.67 2.32
CA ALA A 10 -1.40 -12.41 1.60
C ALA A 10 -1.67 -11.85 0.19
N GLY A 11 -2.65 -12.41 -0.53
CA GLY A 11 -3.07 -11.93 -1.85
C GLY A 11 -3.57 -10.48 -1.82
N GLU A 12 -4.43 -10.15 -0.86
CA GLU A 12 -4.95 -8.78 -0.67
C GLU A 12 -3.84 -7.79 -0.33
N ILE A 13 -2.92 -8.16 0.55
CA ILE A 13 -1.76 -7.34 0.93
C ILE A 13 -0.88 -7.03 -0.28
N LEU A 14 -0.72 -7.98 -1.21
CA LEU A 14 0.06 -7.81 -2.43
C LEU A 14 -0.60 -6.86 -3.45
N GLN A 15 -1.89 -6.56 -3.32
CA GLN A 15 -2.57 -5.54 -4.15
C GLN A 15 -2.23 -4.09 -3.72
N THR A 16 -1.64 -3.91 -2.54
CA THR A 16 -1.35 -2.59 -1.97
C THR A 16 0.02 -2.06 -2.40
N ALA A 17 0.17 -0.73 -2.40
CA ALA A 17 1.41 -0.07 -2.79
C ALA A 17 2.56 -0.42 -1.81
N PRO A 18 3.72 -0.92 -2.28
CA PRO A 18 4.78 -1.47 -1.42
C PRO A 18 5.32 -0.52 -0.34
N GLN A 19 5.64 0.74 -0.68
CA GLN A 19 6.15 1.73 0.28
C GLN A 19 5.05 2.15 1.25
N ALA A 20 3.83 2.41 0.76
CA ALA A 20 2.69 2.70 1.62
C ALA A 20 2.47 1.60 2.67
N ARG A 21 2.51 0.32 2.27
CA ARG A 21 2.38 -0.82 3.18
C ARG A 21 3.51 -0.86 4.22
N MET A 22 4.74 -0.58 3.83
CA MET A 22 5.88 -0.51 4.76
C MET A 22 5.65 0.56 5.83
N HIS A 23 5.20 1.76 5.43
CA HIS A 23 4.90 2.83 6.37
C HIS A 23 3.75 2.48 7.31
N VAL A 24 2.68 1.86 6.81
CA VAL A 24 1.57 1.37 7.65
C VAL A 24 2.07 0.35 8.68
N LYS A 25 2.90 -0.62 8.28
CA LYS A 25 3.48 -1.60 9.21
C LYS A 25 4.32 -0.92 10.31
N ARG A 26 5.12 0.08 9.94
CA ARG A 26 5.90 0.87 10.91
C ARG A 26 4.97 1.57 11.91
N MET A 27 3.95 2.27 11.44
CA MET A 27 2.98 2.97 12.30
C MET A 27 2.23 2.02 13.24
N LEU A 28 1.85 0.83 12.76
CA LEU A 28 1.23 -0.21 13.58
C LEU A 28 2.17 -0.71 14.68
N ASN A 29 3.44 -0.96 14.35
CA ASN A 29 4.45 -1.38 15.33
C ASN A 29 4.71 -0.29 16.39
N GLU A 30 4.62 0.98 16.01
CA GLU A 30 4.71 2.14 16.88
C GLU A 30 3.40 2.39 17.67
N ARG A 31 2.41 1.49 17.56
CA ARG A 31 1.09 1.59 18.21
C ARG A 31 0.34 2.89 17.90
N TYR A 32 0.45 3.36 16.66
CA TYR A 32 -0.12 4.64 16.25
C TYR A 32 0.31 5.79 17.15
N GLY A 33 1.61 5.87 17.48
CA GLY A 33 2.18 6.90 18.38
C GLY A 33 1.89 8.34 17.93
N LEU A 34 2.89 9.05 17.42
CA LEU A 34 2.66 10.38 16.84
C LEU A 34 1.95 10.22 15.50
N ILE A 35 0.88 10.99 15.26
CA ILE A 35 0.28 11.11 13.93
C ILE A 35 1.36 11.67 13.01
N ASP A 36 1.83 10.85 12.09
CA ASP A 36 2.98 11.14 11.24
C ASP A 36 2.59 11.97 10.01
N PHE A 37 2.29 13.25 10.27
CA PHE A 37 2.02 14.22 9.22
C PHE A 37 3.22 14.44 8.31
N GLN A 38 4.45 14.19 8.77
CA GLN A 38 5.65 14.34 7.96
C GLN A 38 5.68 13.30 6.84
N THR A 39 5.47 12.02 7.17
CA THR A 39 5.38 10.94 6.17
C THR A 39 4.23 11.19 5.20
N MET A 40 3.07 11.63 5.70
CA MET A 40 1.94 12.00 4.83
C MET A 40 2.30 13.14 3.87
N THR A 41 2.87 14.23 4.37
CA THR A 41 3.21 15.42 3.57
C THR A 41 4.30 15.10 2.55
N TRP A 42 5.33 14.36 2.95
CA TRP A 42 6.37 13.89 2.05
C TRP A 42 5.80 12.99 0.95
N ALA A 43 4.90 12.07 1.29
CA ALA A 43 4.26 11.19 0.31
C ALA A 43 3.41 11.98 -0.70
N LEU A 44 2.65 12.98 -0.24
CA LEU A 44 1.87 13.86 -1.13
C LEU A 44 2.74 14.59 -2.15
N GLN A 45 3.95 15.02 -1.74
CA GLN A 45 4.86 15.78 -2.61
C GLN A 45 5.69 14.89 -3.53
N THR A 46 6.13 13.73 -3.05
CA THR A 46 7.21 12.98 -3.70
C THR A 46 6.82 11.59 -4.15
N SER A 47 5.82 10.95 -3.53
CA SER A 47 5.55 9.53 -3.75
C SER A 47 5.15 9.21 -5.20
N PRO A 48 5.90 8.36 -5.91
CA PRO A 48 5.48 7.85 -7.21
C PRO A 48 4.26 6.92 -7.07
N GLU A 49 4.15 6.18 -5.96
CA GLU A 49 3.04 5.26 -5.70
C GLU A 49 1.70 6.00 -5.60
N LEU A 50 1.68 7.17 -4.97
CA LEU A 50 0.47 7.99 -4.89
C LEU A 50 -0.01 8.42 -6.28
N ARG A 51 0.91 8.90 -7.12
CA ARG A 51 0.58 9.36 -8.48
C ARG A 51 0.07 8.22 -9.35
N GLU A 52 0.76 7.09 -9.31
CA GLU A 52 0.38 5.90 -10.07
C GLU A 52 -0.92 5.28 -9.56
N GLY A 53 -1.16 5.23 -8.25
CA GLY A 53 -2.42 4.73 -7.67
C GLY A 53 -3.62 5.56 -8.12
N MET A 54 -3.47 6.89 -8.08
CA MET A 54 -4.49 7.81 -8.60
C MET A 54 -4.72 7.60 -10.10
N ARG A 55 -3.65 7.48 -10.88
CA ARG A 55 -3.73 7.24 -12.33
C ARG A 55 -4.44 5.92 -12.63
N ALA A 56 -4.00 4.82 -12.03
CA ALA A 56 -4.57 3.49 -12.20
C ALA A 56 -6.07 3.46 -11.84
N PHE A 57 -6.46 4.15 -10.77
CA PHE A 57 -7.86 4.28 -10.37
C PHE A 57 -8.71 5.04 -11.38
N MET A 58 -8.19 6.14 -11.94
CA MET A 58 -8.87 6.92 -12.98
C MET A 58 -8.98 6.13 -14.29
N GLU A 59 -7.91 5.45 -14.67
CA GLU A 59 -7.80 4.66 -15.92
C GLU A 59 -8.44 3.27 -15.82
N LYS A 60 -8.98 2.88 -14.65
CA LYS A 60 -9.62 1.59 -14.41
C LYS A 60 -8.74 0.39 -14.76
N ARG A 61 -7.45 0.49 -14.44
CA ARG A 61 -6.46 -0.58 -14.64
C ARG A 61 -5.77 -0.92 -13.34
N SER A 62 -5.09 -2.07 -13.32
CA SER A 62 -4.19 -2.39 -12.22
C SER A 62 -3.01 -1.41 -12.18
N PRO A 63 -2.60 -0.95 -10.99
CA PRO A 63 -1.37 -0.17 -10.84
C PRO A 63 -0.13 -1.01 -11.16
N ALA A 64 0.94 -0.35 -11.61
CA ALA A 64 2.15 -0.97 -12.13
C ALA A 64 2.91 -1.87 -11.12
N TRP A 65 2.69 -1.70 -9.81
CA TRP A 65 3.30 -2.56 -8.78
C TRP A 65 2.60 -3.92 -8.63
N ILE A 66 1.46 -4.14 -9.29
CA ILE A 66 0.79 -5.44 -9.36
C ILE A 66 1.32 -6.15 -10.62
N PRO A 67 2.08 -7.25 -10.48
CA PRO A 67 2.50 -8.04 -11.63
C PRO A 67 1.28 -8.57 -12.40
N GLN A 68 1.35 -8.62 -13.73
CA GLN A 68 0.26 -9.16 -14.56
C GLN A 68 -0.01 -10.66 -14.32
N GLU A 69 0.92 -11.38 -13.66
CA GLU A 69 0.90 -12.84 -13.50
C GLU A 69 0.61 -13.32 -12.06
N LEU A 70 -0.10 -12.54 -11.24
CA LEU A 70 -0.49 -13.01 -9.89
C LEU A 70 -1.56 -14.11 -9.91
#